data_AF-A0A2M7WV52-F1
#
_entry.id   AF-A0A2M7WV52-F1
#
_cell.length_a   1.000
_cell.length_b   1.000
_cell.length_c   1.000
_cell.angle_alpha   90.00
_cell.angle_beta   90.00
_cell.angle_gamma   90.00
#
_symmetry.space_group_name_H-M   'P 1'
#
loop_
_entity.id
_entity.type
_entity.pdbx_description
1 polymer ?
#
loop_
_entity_poly.entity_id
_entity_poly.type
_entity_poly.pdbx_seq_one_letter_code
_entity_poly.pdbx_strand_id
1 'polypeptide(L)'
;MGIFFDDNKPKVTDDEWRKQVRYALSSRGLNEREINFVEMIFYGDFHEKRYEDKGLQADEIERGIKMLKEKRNLHTLTDKQISIVEEELMKKL
;
A
#
# COMPACT_ATOMS: atom_id res chain seq x y z
N MET A 1 15.43 24.65 -21.78
CA MET A 1 14.61 23.43 -21.59
C MET A 1 14.93 22.95 -20.20
N GLY A 2 14.17 23.34 -19.19
CA GLY A 2 12.89 22.72 -18.84
C GLY A 2 13.19 21.92 -17.57
N ILE A 3 12.76 22.45 -16.43
CA ILE A 3 13.06 21.99 -15.07
C ILE A 3 12.61 20.53 -14.92
N PHE A 4 13.53 19.64 -14.59
CA PHE A 4 13.20 18.26 -14.20
C PHE A 4 12.53 18.33 -12.82
N PHE A 5 11.23 18.05 -12.78
CA PHE A 5 10.48 17.98 -11.54
C PHE A 5 11.06 16.84 -10.69
N ASP A 6 11.45 17.19 -9.48
CA ASP A 6 11.93 16.29 -8.45
C ASP A 6 10.74 15.52 -7.85
N ASP A 7 10.19 14.58 -8.62
CA ASP A 7 9.20 13.59 -8.17
C ASP A 7 9.87 12.37 -7.51
N ASN A 8 11.15 12.48 -7.09
CA ASN A 8 11.97 11.41 -6.50
C ASN A 8 11.52 10.95 -5.10
N LYS A 9 10.33 11.33 -4.62
CA LYS A 9 9.83 10.73 -3.39
C LYS A 9 9.64 9.24 -3.66
N PRO A 10 10.21 8.35 -2.84
CA PRO A 10 9.96 6.93 -2.97
C PRO A 10 8.45 6.68 -2.89
N LYS A 11 7.93 5.82 -3.76
CA LYS A 11 6.51 5.44 -3.80
C LYS A 11 6.37 3.97 -4.15
N VAL A 12 5.33 3.33 -3.63
CA VAL A 12 4.93 1.99 -4.08
C VAL A 12 3.97 2.15 -5.24
N THR A 13 4.41 1.80 -6.45
CA THR A 13 3.55 1.85 -7.63
C THR A 13 2.57 0.67 -7.67
N ASP A 14 1.48 0.79 -8.46
CA ASP A 14 0.55 -0.33 -8.70
C ASP A 14 1.27 -1.57 -9.28
N ASP A 15 2.31 -1.38 -10.09
CA ASP A 15 3.10 -2.48 -10.65
C ASP A 15 3.91 -3.21 -9.56
N GLU A 16 4.56 -2.46 -8.66
CA GLU A 16 5.29 -3.03 -7.52
C GLU A 16 4.36 -3.71 -6.53
N TRP A 17 3.19 -3.13 -6.29
CA TRP A 17 2.13 -3.74 -5.51
C TRP A 17 1.77 -5.12 -6.09
N ARG A 18 1.41 -5.16 -7.37
CA ARG A 18 0.97 -6.39 -8.05
C ARG A 18 2.05 -7.46 -8.12
N LYS A 19 3.29 -7.08 -8.44
CA LYS A 19 4.38 -8.03 -8.71
C LYS A 19 5.15 -8.47 -7.48
N GLN A 20 5.23 -7.62 -6.45
CA GLN A 20 6.14 -7.84 -5.32
C GLN A 20 5.38 -7.86 -3.99
N VAL A 21 4.63 -6.80 -3.67
CA VAL A 21 4.00 -6.67 -2.35
C VAL A 21 2.93 -7.74 -2.14
N ARG A 22 2.02 -7.94 -3.10
CA ARG A 22 0.99 -9.00 -2.99
C ARG A 22 1.59 -10.37 -2.72
N TYR A 23 2.66 -10.72 -3.44
CA TYR A 23 3.34 -12.00 -3.26
C TYR A 23 4.00 -12.11 -1.88
N ALA A 24 4.66 -11.04 -1.43
CA ALA A 24 5.26 -10.98 -0.10
C ALA A 24 4.21 -11.17 1.01
N LEU A 25 3.08 -10.47 0.93
CA LEU A 25 1.97 -10.60 1.88
C LEU A 25 1.40 -12.03 1.89
N SER A 26 1.20 -12.62 0.72
CA SER A 26 0.74 -14.00 0.59
C SER A 26 1.72 -14.99 1.24
N SER A 27 3.02 -14.85 0.97
CA SER A 27 4.06 -15.70 1.56
C SER A 27 4.16 -15.56 3.09
N ARG A 28 3.74 -14.41 3.64
CA ARG A 28 3.73 -14.13 5.08
C ARG A 28 2.40 -14.47 5.76
N GLY A 29 1.52 -15.17 5.06
CA GLY A 29 0.32 -15.79 5.63
C GLY A 29 -0.95 -14.97 5.53
N LEU A 30 -0.98 -13.90 4.72
CA LEU A 30 -2.24 -13.25 4.36
C LEU A 30 -2.92 -14.05 3.25
N ASN A 31 -4.23 -14.24 3.36
CA ASN A 31 -5.00 -14.89 2.30
C ASN A 31 -5.45 -13.88 1.22
N GLU A 32 -5.92 -14.39 0.09
CA GLU A 32 -6.30 -13.54 -1.05
C GLU A 32 -7.41 -12.53 -0.70
N ARG A 33 -8.38 -12.91 0.16
CA ARG A 33 -9.45 -11.99 0.58
C ARG A 33 -8.89 -10.84 1.41
N GLU A 34 -7.94 -11.12 2.29
CA GLU A 34 -7.26 -10.12 3.10
C GLU A 34 -6.41 -9.19 2.23
N ILE A 35 -5.64 -9.73 1.28
CA ILE A 35 -4.83 -8.94 0.34
C ILE A 35 -5.72 -8.03 -0.50
N ASN A 36 -6.83 -8.54 -1.02
CA ASN A 36 -7.79 -7.74 -1.80
C ASN A 36 -8.45 -6.65 -0.94
N PHE A 37 -8.68 -6.90 0.35
CA PHE A 37 -9.18 -5.87 1.25
C PHE A 37 -8.15 -4.76 1.47
N VAL A 38 -6.87 -5.12 1.65
CA VAL A 38 -5.78 -4.15 1.75
C VAL A 38 -5.68 -3.32 0.47
N GLU A 39 -5.72 -3.97 -0.71
CA GLU A 39 -5.75 -3.29 -2.01
C GLU A 39 -6.91 -2.30 -2.13
N MET A 40 -8.10 -2.69 -1.66
CA MET A 40 -9.28 -1.81 -1.67
C MET A 40 -9.09 -0.56 -0.80
N ILE A 41 -8.38 -0.66 0.33
CA ILE A 41 -8.07 0.50 1.17
C ILE A 41 -7.16 1.49 0.43
N PHE A 42 -6.18 0.98 -0.32
CA PHE A 42 -5.19 1.78 -1.05
C PHE A 42 -5.58 2.10 -2.50
N TYR A 43 -6.75 1.63 -2.96
CA TYR A 43 -7.17 1.73 -4.36
C TYR A 43 -7.23 3.18 -4.86
N GLY A 44 -7.67 4.10 -4.01
CA GLY A 44 -7.73 5.53 -4.34
C GLY A 44 -6.35 6.10 -4.68
N ASP A 45 -5.36 5.80 -3.84
CA ASP A 45 -4.00 6.31 -3.93
C ASP A 45 -3.23 5.69 -5.13
N PHE A 46 -3.54 4.45 -5.52
CA PHE A 46 -2.98 3.86 -6.75
C PHE A 46 -3.54 4.47 -8.04
N HIS A 47 -4.75 5.03 -8.00
CA HIS A 47 -5.48 5.47 -9.18
C HIS A 47 -5.78 6.98 -9.20
N GLU A 48 -4.93 7.76 -8.52
CA GLU A 48 -4.93 9.21 -8.54
C GLU A 48 -4.93 9.78 -9.97
N LYS A 49 -5.64 10.91 -10.16
CA LYS A 49 -5.85 11.51 -11.50
C LYS A 49 -4.56 12.06 -12.10
N ARG A 50 -3.67 12.61 -11.26
CA ARG A 50 -2.39 13.16 -11.70
C ARG A 50 -1.34 12.06 -11.65
N TYR A 51 -0.50 12.00 -12.67
CA TYR A 51 0.54 10.97 -12.76
C TYR A 51 1.55 11.08 -11.62
N GLU A 52 1.94 12.31 -11.28
CA GLU A 52 2.84 12.62 -10.14
C GLU A 52 2.30 12.10 -8.81
N ASP A 53 0.99 12.01 -8.64
CA ASP A 53 0.35 11.57 -7.39
C ASP A 53 0.07 10.05 -7.36
N LYS A 54 0.41 9.30 -8.42
CA LYS A 54 0.16 7.84 -8.43
C LYS A 54 1.15 7.07 -7.58
N GLY A 55 0.61 6.18 -6.76
CA GLY A 55 1.38 5.23 -5.95
C GLY A 55 1.55 5.72 -4.51
N LEU A 56 1.83 4.79 -3.61
CA LEU A 56 1.76 5.02 -2.18
C LEU A 56 3.04 5.66 -1.64
N GLN A 57 2.89 6.86 -1.08
CA GLN A 57 3.88 7.55 -0.26
C GLN A 57 3.81 7.07 1.20
N ALA A 58 4.84 7.38 1.99
CA ALA A 58 4.92 6.98 3.40
C ALA A 58 3.69 7.41 4.22
N ASP A 59 3.24 8.65 4.01
CA ASP A 59 2.08 9.20 4.73
C ASP A 59 0.76 8.56 4.30
N GLU A 60 0.63 8.14 3.04
CA GLU A 60 -0.51 7.38 2.53
C GLU A 60 -0.56 5.98 3.12
N ILE A 61 0.59 5.31 3.22
CA ILE A 61 0.73 4.02 3.89
C ILE A 61 0.28 4.15 5.34
N GLU A 62 0.82 5.12 6.09
CA GLU A 62 0.43 5.35 7.50
C GLU A 62 -1.08 5.58 7.65
N ARG A 63 -1.69 6.39 6.77
CA ARG A 63 -3.14 6.61 6.76
C ARG A 63 -3.92 5.32 6.49
N GLY A 64 -3.52 4.53 5.50
CA GLY A 64 -4.17 3.26 5.19
C GLY A 64 -4.02 2.23 6.31
N ILE A 65 -2.84 2.15 6.94
CA ILE A 65 -2.61 1.30 8.12
C ILE A 65 -3.49 1.71 9.29
N LYS A 66 -3.65 3.02 9.52
CA LYS A 66 -4.59 3.53 10.53
C LYS A 66 -6.03 3.13 10.20
N MET A 67 -6.45 3.24 8.94
CA MET A 67 -7.78 2.82 8.51
C MET A 67 -8.01 1.31 8.71
N LEU A 68 -7.02 0.46 8.45
CA LEU A 68 -7.09 -0.97 8.77
C LEU A 68 -7.24 -1.19 10.28
N LYS A 69 -6.53 -0.42 11.11
CA LYS A 69 -6.65 -0.53 12.57
C LYS A 69 -8.02 -0.08 13.07
N GLU A 70 -8.64 0.92 12.46
CA GLU A 70 -9.96 1.45 12.82
C GLU A 70 -11.12 0.60 12.30
N LYS A 71 -10.97 0.00 11.10
CA LYS A 71 -12.03 -0.75 10.40
C LYS A 71 -11.98 -2.26 10.66
N ARG A 72 -11.61 -2.69 11.89
CA ARG A 72 -11.53 -4.12 12.28
C ARG A 72 -12.80 -4.92 12.01
N ASN A 73 -13.94 -4.25 12.02
CA ASN A 73 -15.24 -4.86 11.84
C ASN A 73 -15.46 -5.34 10.38
N LEU A 74 -14.63 -4.87 9.44
CA LEU A 74 -14.78 -5.11 8.00
C LEU A 74 -13.81 -6.16 7.45
N HIS A 75 -12.86 -6.63 8.27
CA HIS A 75 -11.85 -7.61 7.84
C HIS A 75 -11.37 -8.46 9.02
N THR A 76 -10.66 -9.55 8.72
CA THR A 76 -10.12 -10.48 9.74
C THR A 76 -8.66 -10.24 10.10
N LEU A 77 -8.00 -9.25 9.48
CA LEU A 77 -6.58 -8.96 9.75
C LEU A 77 -6.32 -8.71 11.23
N THR A 78 -5.41 -9.51 11.77
CA THR A 78 -4.81 -9.35 13.10
C THR A 78 -3.83 -8.17 13.12
N ASP A 79 -3.48 -7.69 14.31
CA ASP A 79 -2.45 -6.64 14.48
C ASP A 79 -1.12 -7.03 13.83
N LYS A 80 -0.73 -8.29 14.00
CA LYS A 80 0.47 -8.85 13.38
C LYS A 80 0.41 -8.77 11.86
N GLN A 81 -0.73 -9.11 11.24
CA GLN A 81 -0.88 -9.03 9.79
C GLN A 81 -0.87 -7.59 9.29
N ILE A 82 -1.47 -6.64 10.03
CA ILE A 82 -1.38 -5.21 9.68
C ILE A 82 0.07 -4.72 9.75
N SER A 83 0.83 -5.11 10.78
CA SER A 83 2.26 -4.78 10.85
C SER A 83 3.06 -5.37 9.69
N ILE A 84 2.70 -6.58 9.22
CA ILE A 84 3.30 -7.17 8.02
C ILE A 84 3.01 -6.31 6.77
N VAL A 85 1.78 -5.81 6.63
CA VAL A 85 1.41 -4.91 5.52
C VAL A 85 2.23 -3.63 5.56
N GLU A 86 2.31 -3.00 6.73
CA GLU A 86 3.12 -1.78 6.94
C GLU A 86 4.58 -2.03 6.59
N GLU A 87 5.18 -3.12 7.08
CA GLU A 87 6.57 -3.48 6.84
C GLU A 87 6.86 -3.70 5.34
N GLU A 88 6.03 -4.47 4.63
CA GLU A 88 6.26 -4.76 3.20
C GLU A 88 6.09 -3.53 2.30
N LEU A 89 5.18 -2.62 2.64
CA LEU A 89 5.01 -1.37 1.92
C LEU A 89 6.15 -0.39 2.21
N MET A 90 6.53 -0.22 3.48
CA MET A 90 7.61 0.69 3.88
C MET A 90 9.00 0.23 3.40
N LYS A 91 9.23 -1.06 3.19
CA LYS A 91 10.47 -1.59 2.58
C LYS A 91 10.74 -1.06 1.17
N LYS A 92 9.73 -0.53 0.49
CA LYS A 92 9.82 -0.02 -0.88
C LYS A 92 10.07 1.48 -0.94
N LEU A 93 10.07 2.15 0.21
CA LEU A 93 10.37 3.56 0.34
C LEU A 93 11.83 3.78 0.77
#